data_AF-A0A245ZL79-F1
#
_entry.id   AF-A0A245ZL79-F1
#
_cell.length_a   1.000
_cell.length_b   1.000
_cell.length_c   1.000
_cell.angle_alpha   90.00
_cell.angle_beta   90.00
_cell.angle_gamma   90.00
#
_symmetry.space_group_name_H-M   'P 1'
#
loop_
_entity.id
_entity.type
_entity.pdbx_description
1 polymer ?
#
loop_
_entity_poly.entity_id
_entity_poly.type
_entity_poly.pdbx_seq_one_letter_code
_entity_poly.pdbx_strand_id
1 'polypeptide(L)'
;MVFDRSLIALAVLLVACVQGPERVDVSGTPGDLRFVAVAADGADQVCADALSVTAVVPEDADPLWQVSSLGTGKCFHSLRYGELTADITQKAPATPLRSDMTYRVRISGPGFSAVRDFRLTPQGVTVQD
;
A
#
# COMPACT_ATOMS: atom_id res chain seq x y z
N MET A 1 41.67 -45.94 -16.09
CA MET A 1 42.42 -44.80 -15.54
C MET A 1 42.46 -43.76 -16.65
N VAL A 2 41.92 -42.55 -16.59
CA VAL A 2 41.39 -41.73 -15.48
C VAL A 2 40.21 -40.92 -16.06
N PHE A 3 39.07 -40.96 -15.39
CA PHE A 3 37.98 -39.99 -15.58
C PHE A 3 38.35 -38.74 -14.79
N ASP A 4 38.60 -37.62 -15.47
CA ASP A 4 38.79 -36.36 -14.75
C ASP A 4 37.44 -35.69 -14.50
N ARG A 5 37.07 -35.70 -13.22
CA ARG A 5 35.93 -35.06 -12.60
C ARG A 5 36.47 -33.80 -11.94
N SER A 6 36.04 -32.62 -12.37
CA SER A 6 36.21 -31.39 -11.59
C SER A 6 35.15 -30.34 -11.96
N LEU A 7 34.10 -30.30 -11.11
CA LEU A 7 33.43 -29.12 -10.53
C LEU A 7 32.86 -28.07 -11.52
N ILE A 8 31.56 -27.98 -11.82
CA ILE A 8 30.43 -27.51 -10.97
C ILE A 8 30.80 -26.35 -10.02
N ALA A 9 30.38 -25.12 -10.38
CA ALA A 9 29.63 -24.18 -9.52
C ALA A 9 29.35 -22.88 -10.33
N LEU A 10 28.09 -22.53 -10.59
CA LEU A 10 27.24 -21.65 -9.75
C LEU A 10 27.75 -20.19 -9.77
N ALA A 11 26.97 -19.15 -10.00
CA ALA A 11 25.53 -18.99 -10.03
C ALA A 11 25.19 -17.76 -10.87
N VAL A 12 24.06 -17.84 -11.56
CA VAL A 12 23.29 -16.72 -12.08
C VAL A 12 23.06 -15.75 -10.92
N LEU A 13 23.73 -14.59 -10.92
CA LEU A 13 23.31 -13.47 -10.08
C LEU A 13 22.07 -12.87 -10.73
N LEU A 14 20.96 -13.48 -10.34
CA LEU A 14 19.61 -12.97 -10.50
C LEU A 14 19.62 -11.47 -10.21
N VAL A 15 19.18 -10.72 -11.21
CA VAL A 15 18.46 -9.47 -10.99
C VAL A 15 17.35 -9.81 -10.01
N ALA A 16 17.58 -9.58 -8.72
CA ALA A 16 16.53 -9.52 -7.74
C ALA A 16 15.77 -8.22 -8.03
N CYS A 17 14.96 -8.23 -9.08
CA CYS A 17 13.66 -7.57 -9.00
C CYS A 17 13.00 -8.23 -7.80
N VAL A 18 13.18 -7.64 -6.62
CA VAL A 18 12.37 -7.97 -5.45
C VAL A 18 10.96 -7.64 -5.88
N GLN A 19 10.23 -8.68 -6.29
CA GLN A 19 8.81 -8.64 -6.57
C GLN A 19 8.18 -8.16 -5.28
N GLY A 20 7.75 -6.90 -5.19
CA GLY A 20 7.11 -6.36 -3.98
C GLY A 20 5.90 -7.21 -3.66
N PRO A 21 5.94 -8.07 -2.63
CA PRO A 21 4.84 -8.93 -2.28
C PRO A 21 3.99 -8.16 -1.27
N GLU A 22 3.39 -7.04 -1.64
CA GLU A 22 2.52 -6.30 -0.72
C GLU A 22 1.19 -5.97 -1.39
N ARG A 23 0.10 -6.22 -0.66
CA ARG A 23 -1.26 -5.85 -1.05
C ARG A 23 -1.78 -4.77 -0.09
N VAL A 24 -2.75 -3.99 -0.57
CA VAL A 24 -3.48 -3.06 0.30
C VAL A 24 -4.86 -3.65 0.59
N ASP A 25 -5.09 -3.94 1.86
CA ASP A 25 -6.41 -4.29 2.36
C ASP A 25 -7.18 -3.00 2.69
N VAL A 26 -8.38 -2.89 2.12
CA VAL A 26 -9.31 -1.80 2.38
C VAL A 26 -10.58 -2.37 2.98
N SER A 27 -10.98 -1.86 4.13
CA SER A 27 -12.12 -2.39 4.89
C SER A 27 -12.87 -1.29 5.64
N GLY A 28 -14.04 -1.66 6.18
CA GLY A 28 -14.84 -0.79 7.03
C GLY A 28 -16.05 -0.19 6.33
N THR A 29 -16.45 1.00 6.78
CA THR A 29 -17.64 1.73 6.31
C THR A 29 -17.26 3.16 5.92
N PRO A 30 -18.14 3.93 5.26
CA PRO A 30 -17.85 5.33 4.93
C PRO A 30 -17.42 6.21 6.13
N GLY A 31 -17.82 5.86 7.36
CA GLY A 31 -17.43 6.58 8.58
C GLY A 31 -16.23 5.98 9.33
N ASP A 32 -15.75 4.79 8.97
CA ASP A 32 -14.59 4.11 9.59
C ASP A 32 -13.82 3.31 8.53
N LEU A 33 -13.42 3.99 7.45
CA LEU A 33 -12.65 3.40 6.36
C LEU A 33 -11.21 3.16 6.82
N ARG A 34 -10.70 1.94 6.66
CA ARG A 34 -9.36 1.53 7.11
C ARG A 34 -8.53 0.98 5.97
N PHE A 35 -7.24 1.29 6.02
CA PHE A 35 -6.23 0.85 5.08
C PHE A 35 -5.09 0.15 5.81
N VAL A 36 -4.65 -0.97 5.28
CA VAL A 36 -3.55 -1.78 5.82
C VAL A 36 -2.71 -2.28 4.65
N ALA A 37 -1.39 -2.10 4.73
CA ALA A 37 -0.49 -2.83 3.85
C ALA A 37 -0.21 -4.20 4.47
N VAL A 38 -0.37 -5.27 3.70
CA VAL A 38 -0.11 -6.64 4.13
C VAL A 38 0.90 -7.29 3.20
N ALA A 39 1.74 -8.16 3.75
CA ALA A 39 2.61 -9.00 2.94
C ALA A 39 1.78 -9.90 2.01
N ALA A 40 2.34 -10.39 0.91
CA ALA A 40 1.57 -11.09 -0.12
C ALA A 40 1.20 -12.51 0.30
N ASP A 41 1.88 -13.06 1.31
CA ASP A 41 1.45 -14.26 2.01
C ASP A 41 0.24 -14.00 2.94
N GLY A 42 -0.10 -12.72 3.17
CA GLY A 42 -1.24 -12.27 3.96
C GLY A 42 -1.07 -12.43 5.46
N ALA A 43 0.12 -12.80 5.93
CA ALA A 43 0.33 -13.17 7.34
C ALA A 43 0.53 -11.95 8.24
N ASP A 44 1.25 -10.92 7.76
CA ASP A 44 1.71 -9.81 8.59
C ASP A 44 1.41 -8.45 7.97
N GLN A 45 1.08 -7.48 8.82
CA GLN A 45 0.98 -6.07 8.42
C GLN A 45 2.37 -5.50 8.17
N VAL A 46 2.49 -4.67 7.14
CA VAL A 46 3.76 -4.09 6.72
C VAL A 46 3.85 -2.64 7.17
N CYS A 47 5.05 -2.27 7.62
CA CYS A 47 5.44 -0.92 7.99
C CYS A 47 5.40 0.00 6.77
N ALA A 48 4.49 0.98 6.77
CA ALA A 48 4.29 1.92 5.67
C ALA A 48 4.69 3.36 6.05
N ASP A 49 5.30 4.05 5.09
CA ASP A 49 5.82 5.41 5.26
C ASP A 49 4.90 6.46 4.63
N ALA A 50 4.11 6.10 3.63
CA ALA A 50 3.22 7.04 2.96
C ALA A 50 1.94 6.37 2.48
N LEU A 51 0.86 7.15 2.50
CA LEU A 51 -0.45 6.76 2.00
C LEU A 51 -1.07 7.93 1.25
N SER A 52 -1.65 7.65 0.08
CA SER A 52 -2.46 8.60 -0.66
C SER A 52 -3.75 7.97 -1.15
N VAL A 53 -4.85 8.71 -1.07
CA VAL A 53 -6.14 8.36 -1.66
C VAL A 53 -6.45 9.38 -2.76
N THR A 54 -6.76 8.89 -3.95
CA THR A 54 -7.04 9.69 -5.16
C THR A 54 -8.34 9.18 -5.80
N ALA A 55 -9.05 10.04 -6.53
CA ALA A 55 -10.08 9.56 -7.44
C ALA A 55 -9.41 8.84 -8.62
N VAL A 56 -10.00 7.74 -9.12
CA VAL A 56 -9.46 7.03 -10.31
C VAL A 56 -9.70 7.83 -11.59
N VAL A 57 -10.75 8.67 -11.60
CA VAL A 57 -11.12 9.50 -12.74
C VAL A 57 -11.27 10.95 -12.27
N PRO A 58 -10.59 11.92 -12.91
CA PRO A 58 -9.59 11.74 -13.98
C PRO A 58 -8.30 11.08 -13.47
N GLU A 59 -7.45 10.58 -14.38
CA GLU A 59 -6.22 9.83 -14.03
C GLU A 59 -5.20 10.68 -13.26
N ASP A 60 -5.22 12.00 -13.47
CA ASP A 60 -4.36 13.01 -12.84
C ASP A 60 -5.05 13.75 -11.69
N ALA A 61 -6.09 13.15 -11.09
CA ALA A 61 -6.79 13.76 -9.96
C ALA A 61 -5.85 14.01 -8.77
N ASP A 62 -5.96 15.20 -8.19
CA ASP A 62 -5.28 15.54 -6.95
C ASP A 62 -5.64 14.57 -5.82
N PRO A 63 -4.71 14.31 -4.88
CA PRO A 63 -4.99 13.45 -3.73
C PRO A 63 -6.07 14.07 -2.83
N LEU A 64 -7.13 13.30 -2.60
CA LEU A 64 -8.20 13.62 -1.65
C LEU A 64 -7.74 13.46 -0.20
N TRP A 65 -6.68 12.69 0.01
CA TRP A 65 -5.98 12.58 1.29
C TRP A 65 -4.56 12.09 1.03
N GLN A 66 -3.57 12.72 1.66
CA GLN A 66 -2.19 12.28 1.55
C GLN A 66 -1.44 12.54 2.85
N VAL A 67 -0.77 11.49 3.33
CA VAL A 67 -0.01 11.50 4.57
C VAL A 67 1.32 10.78 4.39
N SER A 68 2.27 11.09 5.27
CA SER A 68 3.50 10.31 5.43
C SER A 68 3.91 10.24 6.89
N SER A 69 4.71 9.25 7.26
CA SER A 69 5.30 9.15 8.59
C SER A 69 6.25 10.33 8.88
N LEU A 70 6.33 10.72 10.15
CA LEU A 70 7.20 11.78 10.65
C LEU A 70 8.57 11.22 11.01
N GLY A 71 9.50 11.32 10.06
CA GLY A 71 10.92 11.08 10.29
C GLY A 71 11.38 9.65 10.05
N THR A 72 12.70 9.48 10.08
CA THR A 72 13.38 8.24 9.75
C THR A 72 13.05 7.13 10.75
N GLY A 73 12.60 5.97 10.27
CA GLY A 73 12.29 4.81 11.11
C GLY A 73 10.91 4.85 11.79
N LYS A 74 10.09 5.85 11.49
CA LYS A 74 8.66 5.87 11.85
C LYS A 74 7.84 5.33 10.69
N CYS A 75 6.82 4.54 11.01
CA CYS A 75 5.85 4.04 10.05
C CYS A 75 4.52 3.73 10.73
N PHE A 76 3.50 3.49 9.91
CA PHE A 76 2.20 3.02 10.35
C PHE A 76 1.90 1.65 9.72
N HIS A 77 1.14 0.82 10.44
CA HIS A 77 0.71 -0.49 9.94
C HIS A 77 -0.75 -0.45 9.46
N SER A 78 -1.57 0.37 10.10
CA SER A 78 -2.96 0.62 9.73
C SER A 78 -3.28 2.10 9.88
N LEU A 79 -4.10 2.62 8.97
CA LEU A 79 -4.64 3.96 9.08
C LEU A 79 -6.12 4.00 8.76
N ARG A 80 -6.86 4.78 9.55
CA ARG A 80 -8.21 5.18 9.21
C ARG A 80 -8.19 6.42 8.32
N TYR A 81 -9.11 6.49 7.37
CA TYR A 81 -9.24 7.63 6.49
C TYR A 81 -9.40 8.94 7.27
N GLY A 82 -8.50 9.90 7.01
CA GLY A 82 -8.48 11.21 7.67
C GLY A 82 -7.94 11.22 9.10
N GLU A 83 -7.49 10.08 9.64
CA GLU A 83 -6.84 10.05 10.94
C GLU A 83 -5.42 10.62 10.88
N LEU A 84 -5.10 11.49 11.84
CA LEU A 84 -3.75 11.99 12.08
C LEU A 84 -3.30 11.52 13.45
N THR A 85 -2.09 10.96 13.52
CA THR A 85 -1.44 10.57 14.76
C THR A 85 -0.20 11.44 14.98
N ALA A 86 0.39 11.36 16.18
CA ALA A 86 1.60 12.12 16.51
C ALA A 86 2.81 11.77 15.61
N ASP A 87 2.79 10.60 14.96
CA ASP A 87 3.87 10.11 14.09
C ASP A 87 3.57 10.32 12.60
N ILE A 88 2.56 11.11 12.23
CA ILE A 88 2.14 11.34 10.84
C ILE A 88 2.12 12.83 10.49
N THR A 89 2.62 13.16 9.31
CA THR A 89 2.48 14.47 8.68
C THR A 89 1.45 14.40 7.56
N GLN A 90 0.66 15.46 7.44
CA GLN A 90 -0.36 15.60 6.42
C GLN A 90 0.18 16.45 5.26
N LYS A 91 0.12 15.91 4.04
CA LYS A 91 0.47 16.62 2.81
C LYS A 91 -0.77 17.15 2.10
N ALA A 92 -1.87 16.38 2.12
CA ALA A 92 -3.18 16.81 1.65
C ALA A 92 -4.26 16.43 2.68
N PRO A 93 -5.14 17.36 3.07
CA PRO A 93 -6.18 17.10 4.06
C PRO A 93 -7.22 16.12 3.51
N ALA A 94 -7.82 15.33 4.40
CA ALA A 94 -8.85 14.38 4.00
C ALA A 94 -10.13 15.10 3.56
N THR A 95 -10.52 14.86 2.32
CA THR A 95 -11.78 15.34 1.74
C THR A 95 -12.86 14.27 1.88
N PRO A 96 -14.13 14.63 2.16
CA PRO A 96 -15.23 13.66 2.19
C PRO A 96 -15.32 12.84 0.90
N LEU A 97 -15.42 11.52 1.06
CA LEU A 97 -15.57 10.60 -0.06
C LEU A 97 -17.05 10.42 -0.41
N ARG A 98 -17.35 10.39 -1.71
CA ARG A 98 -18.66 10.09 -2.30
C ARG A 98 -18.82 8.62 -2.66
N SER A 99 -20.03 8.08 -2.61
CA SER A 99 -20.35 6.67 -2.89
C SER A 99 -20.51 6.32 -4.38
N ASP A 100 -20.57 7.30 -5.27
CA ASP A 100 -20.74 7.13 -6.72
C ASP A 100 -19.41 7.09 -7.49
N MET A 101 -18.28 7.16 -6.79
CA MET A 101 -16.94 7.21 -7.38
C MET A 101 -16.09 5.99 -7.05
N THR A 102 -15.06 5.78 -7.87
CA THR A 102 -13.97 4.85 -7.58
C THR A 102 -12.76 5.63 -7.10
N TYR A 103 -12.13 5.16 -6.04
CA TYR A 103 -10.92 5.72 -5.48
C TYR A 103 -9.79 4.71 -5.56
N ARG A 104 -8.57 5.22 -5.59
CA ARG A 104 -7.34 4.45 -5.50
C ARG A 104 -6.62 4.84 -4.23
N VAL A 105 -6.37 3.86 -3.38
CA VAL A 105 -5.38 4.00 -2.31
C VAL A 105 -4.04 3.50 -2.82
N ARG A 106 -2.98 4.25 -2.55
CA ARG A 106 -1.59 3.82 -2.70
C ARG A 106 -0.94 3.86 -1.32
N ILE A 107 -0.30 2.78 -0.93
CA ILE A 107 0.54 2.70 0.26
C ILE A 107 1.96 2.36 -0.18
N SER A 108 2.95 3.00 0.42
CA SER A 108 4.36 2.72 0.14
C SER A 108 5.20 2.76 1.40
N GLY A 109 6.27 1.99 1.41
CA GLY A 109 7.27 1.95 2.46
C GLY A 109 8.59 1.39 1.94
N PRO A 110 9.49 0.94 2.82
CA PRO A 110 10.82 0.49 2.43
C PRO A 110 10.75 -0.72 1.49
N GLY A 111 11.08 -0.51 0.22
CA GLY A 111 11.13 -1.58 -0.78
C GLY A 111 9.80 -1.94 -1.44
N PHE A 112 8.69 -1.23 -1.14
CA PHE A 112 7.39 -1.54 -1.73
C PHE A 112 6.51 -0.33 -2.06
N SER A 113 5.63 -0.54 -3.04
CA SER A 113 4.46 0.29 -3.29
C SER A 113 3.31 -0.59 -3.74
N ALA A 114 2.20 -0.53 -3.01
CA ALA A 114 0.99 -1.28 -3.30
C ALA A 114 -0.16 -0.32 -3.59
N VAL A 115 -1.05 -0.72 -4.49
CA VAL A 115 -2.25 0.05 -4.87
C VAL A 115 -3.48 -0.83 -4.77
N ARG A 116 -4.61 -0.22 -4.41
CA ARG A 116 -5.91 -0.89 -4.45
C ARG A 116 -7.00 0.10 -4.79
N ASP A 117 -7.85 -0.30 -5.72
CA ASP A 117 -9.02 0.47 -6.10
C ASP A 117 -10.22 0.02 -5.26
N PHE A 118 -11.04 0.97 -4.82
CA PHE A 118 -12.18 0.71 -3.95
C PHE A 118 -13.34 1.66 -4.23
N ARG A 119 -14.54 1.24 -3.85
CA ARG A 119 -15.76 2.05 -3.84
C ARG A 119 -16.41 2.00 -2.47
N LEU A 120 -17.07 3.10 -2.12
CA LEU A 120 -17.92 3.17 -0.96
C LEU A 120 -19.36 2.78 -1.32
N THR A 121 -19.92 1.84 -0.59
CA THR A 121 -21.34 1.48 -0.65
C THR A 121 -22.01 1.86 0.68
N PRO A 122 -23.35 1.97 0.72
CA PRO A 122 -24.06 2.14 1.98
C PRO A 122 -23.76 1.04 3.01
N GLN A 123 -23.40 -0.17 2.55
CA GLN A 123 -23.13 -1.34 3.38
C GLN A 123 -21.66 -1.47 3.80
N GLY A 124 -20.73 -0.75 3.17
CA GLY A 124 -19.30 -0.87 3.46
C GLY A 124 -18.40 -0.49 2.29
N VAL A 125 -17.24 -1.13 2.21
CA VAL A 125 -16.29 -0.94 1.12
C VAL A 125 -16.34 -2.13 0.19
N THR A 126 -16.33 -1.88 -1.12
CA THR A 126 -16.05 -2.91 -2.13
C THR A 126 -14.70 -2.62 -2.77
N VAL A 127 -13.82 -3.62 -2.76
CA VAL A 127 -12.51 -3.57 -3.41
C VAL A 127 -12.62 -4.12 -4.84
N GLN A 128 -11.84 -3.53 -5.74
CA GLN A 128 -11.75 -3.94 -7.14
C GLN A 128 -10.39 -4.61 -7.39
N ASP A 129 -10.40 -5.66 -8.20
CA ASP A 129 -9.20 -6.38 -8.66
C ASP A 129 -8.67 -5.81 -9.98
#